data_AF-A0A1D1Z2W5-F1
#
_entry.id   AF-A0A1D1Z2W5-F1
#
_cell.length_a   1.000
_cell.length_b   1.000
_cell.length_c   1.000
_cell.angle_alpha   90.00
_cell.angle_beta   90.00
_cell.angle_gamma   90.00
#
_symmetry.space_group_name_H-M   'P 1'
#
loop_
_entity.id
_entity.type
_entity.pdbx_description
1 polymer ?
#
loop_
_entity_poly.entity_id
_entity_poly.type
_entity_poly.pdbx_seq_one_letter_code
_entity_poly.pdbx_strand_id
1 'polypeptide(L)'
;MGTLRAVLEHPEDLMALVRIKVEAARMKRQIPPQPHWAFCYSMLDKISRTFAFVIQLLPPDLRNAVCIFYLVLRALDTIEDDPNISSDKKVPVLQSYYQHIRDSDWSLSCGREDFKILVDKFHFVSMAFLELEKRFSFHLFVSALSVMVVPLCS
;
A
#
# COMPACT_ATOMS: atom_id res chain seq x y z
N MET A 1 9.44 23.04 29.91
CA MET A 1 10.35 22.05 30.55
C MET A 1 9.55 20.80 30.99
N GLY A 2 8.83 20.13 30.07
CA GLY A 2 7.84 19.09 30.44
C GLY A 2 8.14 17.67 29.94
N THR A 3 8.95 17.51 28.90
CA THR A 3 9.09 16.20 28.22
C THR A 3 10.13 15.29 28.87
N LEU A 4 11.21 15.86 29.41
CA LEU A 4 12.30 15.09 30.04
C LEU A 4 11.92 14.51 31.41
N ARG A 5 11.01 15.16 32.15
CA ARG A 5 10.56 14.70 33.47
C ARG A 5 9.60 13.52 33.36
N ALA A 6 8.65 13.58 32.43
CA ALA A 6 7.71 12.50 32.14
C ALA A 6 8.42 11.21 31.66
N VAL A 7 9.51 11.35 30.89
CA VAL A 7 10.34 10.21 30.43
C VAL A 7 11.14 9.56 31.58
N LEU A 8 11.46 10.32 32.63
CA LEU A 8 12.13 9.81 33.84
C LEU A 8 11.16 9.17 34.83
N GLU A 9 9.88 9.54 34.81
CA GLU A 9 8.82 8.99 35.67
C GLU A 9 8.33 7.61 35.19
N HIS A 10 8.49 7.30 33.89
CA HIS A 10 8.10 6.03 33.27
C HIS A 10 9.22 5.44 32.39
N PRO A 11 10.31 4.91 32.98
CA PRO A 11 11.41 4.30 32.23
C PRO A 11 10.97 3.13 31.33
N GLU A 12 9.86 2.46 31.66
CA GLU A 12 9.20 1.45 30.84
C GLU A 12 8.74 1.98 29.47
N ASP A 13 8.24 3.22 29.40
CA ASP A 13 7.78 3.84 28.16
C ASP A 13 8.96 4.17 27.25
N LEU A 14 10.07 4.64 27.82
CA LEU A 14 11.31 4.87 27.07
C LEU A 14 11.83 3.55 26.48
N MET A 15 11.81 2.48 27.26
CA MET A 15 12.22 1.15 26.80
C MET A 15 11.29 0.60 25.72
N ALA A 16 9.98 0.83 25.83
CA ALA A 16 9.02 0.49 24.80
C ALA A 16 9.30 1.23 23.49
N LEU A 17 9.54 2.55 23.56
CA LEU A 17 9.88 3.36 22.38
C LEU A 17 11.19 2.93 21.73
N VAL A 18 12.21 2.59 22.52
CA VAL A 18 13.49 2.07 22.02
C VAL A 18 13.30 0.72 21.34
N ARG A 19 12.56 -0.21 21.96
CA ARG A 19 12.24 -1.52 21.35
C ARG A 19 11.50 -1.36 20.02
N ILE A 20 10.49 -0.48 19.98
CA ILE A 20 9.75 -0.18 18.76
C ILE A 20 10.69 0.36 17.67
N LYS A 21 11.60 1.29 18.00
CA LYS A 21 12.57 1.83 17.03
C LYS A 21 13.55 0.76 16.52
N VAL A 22 14.04 -0.11 17.40
CA VAL A 22 14.95 -1.20 17.03
C VAL A 22 14.26 -2.21 16.11
N GLU A 23 13.03 -2.62 16.46
CA GLU A 23 12.25 -3.53 15.61
C GLU A 23 11.91 -2.88 14.27
N ALA A 24 11.48 -1.61 14.24
CA ALA A 24 11.26 -0.88 12.99
C ALA A 24 12.53 -0.84 12.11
N ALA A 25 13.70 -0.60 12.71
CA ALA A 25 14.97 -0.60 11.98
C ALA A 25 15.33 -2.00 11.44
N ARG A 26 15.07 -3.05 12.22
CA ARG A 26 15.25 -4.45 11.79
C ARG A 26 14.29 -4.80 10.67
N MET A 27 13.05 -4.33 10.72
CA MET A 27 12.03 -4.56 9.70
C MET A 27 12.38 -3.86 8.38
N LYS A 28 12.91 -2.64 8.42
CA LYS A 28 13.42 -1.96 7.22
C LYS A 28 14.53 -2.74 6.51
N ARG A 29 15.34 -3.51 7.25
CA ARG A 29 16.38 -4.39 6.66
C ARG A 29 15.81 -5.65 5.99
N GLN A 30 14.59 -6.03 6.31
CA GLN A 30 13.91 -7.21 5.74
C GLN A 30 13.09 -6.87 4.48
N ILE A 31 13.00 -5.58 4.13
CA ILE A 31 12.36 -5.15 2.88
C ILE A 31 13.17 -5.71 1.71
N PRO A 32 12.53 -6.38 0.73
CA PRO A 32 13.25 -6.88 -0.43
C PRO A 32 13.96 -5.74 -1.17
N PRO A 33 15.20 -5.93 -1.64
CA PRO A 33 16.05 -4.86 -2.16
C PRO A 33 15.63 -4.34 -3.55
N GLN A 34 14.67 -4.98 -4.21
CA GLN A 34 14.27 -4.61 -5.56
C GLN A 34 13.56 -3.23 -5.56
N PRO A 35 13.74 -2.44 -6.64
CA PRO A 35 13.27 -1.05 -6.67
C PRO A 35 11.75 -0.90 -6.51
N HIS A 36 10.96 -1.86 -7.01
CA HIS A 36 9.51 -1.87 -6.82
C HIS A 36 9.10 -2.04 -5.37
N TRP A 37 9.80 -2.88 -4.61
CA TRP A 37 9.53 -3.06 -3.17
C TRP A 37 9.88 -1.80 -2.38
N ALA A 38 11.03 -1.18 -2.67
CA ALA A 38 11.41 0.08 -2.06
C ALA A 38 10.38 1.19 -2.33
N PHE A 39 9.87 1.27 -3.57
CA PHE A 39 8.79 2.19 -3.92
C PHE A 39 7.51 1.90 -3.12
N CYS A 40 7.06 0.63 -3.07
CA CYS A 40 5.83 0.26 -2.38
C CYS A 40 5.88 0.61 -0.89
N TYR A 41 6.95 0.24 -0.18
CA TYR A 41 7.10 0.57 1.23
C TYR A 41 7.26 2.06 1.48
N SER A 42 7.99 2.78 0.63
CA SER A 42 8.09 4.23 0.74
C SER A 42 6.74 4.92 0.49
N MET A 43 5.94 4.40 -0.44
CA MET A 43 4.63 4.95 -0.75
C MET A 43 3.66 4.71 0.40
N LEU A 44 3.68 3.50 0.97
CA LEU A 44 2.89 3.14 2.15
C LEU A 44 3.15 4.08 3.33
N ASP A 45 4.42 4.36 3.63
CA ASP A 45 4.82 5.30 4.69
C ASP A 45 4.29 6.72 4.44
N LYS A 46 4.21 7.16 3.17
CA LYS A 46 3.72 8.50 2.81
C LYS A 46 2.21 8.63 2.95
N ILE A 47 1.46 7.72 2.33
CA ILE A 47 0.00 7.81 2.25
C ILE A 47 -0.71 7.33 3.53
N SER A 48 -0.02 6.56 4.39
CA SER A 48 -0.65 5.97 5.58
C SER A 48 0.33 5.61 6.69
N ARG A 49 0.95 6.62 7.32
CA ARG A 49 1.96 6.46 8.39
C ARG A 49 1.57 5.48 9.49
N THR A 50 0.35 5.58 10.04
CA THR A 50 -0.10 4.70 11.12
C THR A 50 -0.31 3.26 10.62
N PHE A 51 -0.89 3.09 9.45
CA PHE A 51 -1.13 1.76 8.91
C PHE A 51 0.18 1.09 8.46
N ALA A 52 1.12 1.87 7.93
CA ALA A 52 2.46 1.41 7.59
C ALA A 52 3.18 0.82 8.81
N PHE A 53 3.03 1.45 9.98
CA PHE A 53 3.55 0.91 11.23
C PHE A 53 2.92 -0.42 11.60
N VAL A 54 1.58 -0.53 11.52
CA VAL A 54 0.86 -1.78 11.81
C VAL A 54 1.28 -2.90 10.84
N ILE A 55 1.40 -2.61 9.55
CA ILE A 55 1.87 -3.56 8.54
C ILE A 55 3.29 -4.05 8.88
N GLN A 56 4.18 -3.16 9.31
CA GLN A 56 5.54 -3.53 9.70
C GLN A 56 5.61 -4.49 10.90
N LEU A 57 4.56 -4.61 11.72
CA LEU A 57 4.49 -5.59 12.80
C LEU A 57 4.10 -7.00 12.34
N LEU A 58 3.58 -7.15 11.11
CA LEU A 58 3.17 -8.45 10.58
C LEU A 58 4.39 -9.32 10.23
N PRO A 59 4.25 -10.67 10.22
CA PRO A 59 5.27 -11.58 9.71
C PRO A 59 5.68 -11.23 8.28
N PRO A 60 6.95 -11.47 7.87
CA PRO A 60 7.49 -11.00 6.59
C PRO A 60 6.64 -11.35 5.35
N ASP A 61 6.14 -12.58 5.29
CA ASP A 61 5.34 -13.08 4.18
C ASP A 61 3.98 -12.34 4.07
N LEU A 62 3.31 -12.17 5.20
CA LEU A 62 2.02 -11.47 5.26
C LEU A 62 2.19 -9.96 5.06
N ARG A 63 3.27 -9.39 5.59
CA ARG A 63 3.57 -7.96 5.48
C ARG A 63 3.62 -7.50 4.03
N ASN A 64 4.36 -8.21 3.19
CA ASN A 64 4.50 -7.88 1.78
C ASN A 64 3.14 -7.96 1.07
N ALA A 65 2.37 -9.03 1.31
CA ALA A 65 1.03 -9.19 0.74
C ALA A 65 0.08 -8.05 1.14
N VAL A 66 0.00 -7.73 2.44
CA VAL A 66 -0.87 -6.65 2.94
C VAL A 66 -0.43 -5.28 2.44
N CYS A 67 0.89 -5.03 2.34
CA CYS A 67 1.42 -3.80 1.76
C CYS A 67 0.92 -3.61 0.32
N ILE A 68 1.09 -4.60 -0.55
CA ILE A 68 0.69 -4.50 -1.95
C ILE A 68 -0.83 -4.39 -2.08
N PHE A 69 -1.60 -5.19 -1.34
CA PHE A 69 -3.05 -5.09 -1.35
C PHE A 69 -3.59 -3.74 -0.92
N TYR A 70 -2.99 -3.15 0.10
CA TYR A 70 -3.36 -1.81 0.52
C TYR A 70 -3.11 -0.77 -0.58
N LEU A 71 -1.96 -0.84 -1.26
CA LEU A 71 -1.63 0.08 -2.35
C LEU A 71 -2.55 -0.11 -3.56
N VAL A 72 -2.87 -1.35 -3.92
CA VAL A 72 -3.82 -1.68 -5.00
C VAL A 72 -5.20 -1.07 -4.72
N LEU A 73 -5.73 -1.25 -3.51
CA LEU A 73 -7.03 -0.70 -3.11
C LEU A 73 -6.97 0.83 -3.04
N ARG A 74 -5.89 1.40 -2.50
CA ARG A 74 -5.78 2.85 -2.40
C ARG A 74 -5.70 3.53 -3.77
N ALA A 75 -5.05 2.89 -4.74
CA ALA A 75 -5.04 3.36 -6.12
C ALA A 75 -6.43 3.25 -6.76
N LEU A 76 -7.19 2.18 -6.48
CA LEU A 76 -8.59 2.04 -6.90
C LEU A 76 -9.45 3.20 -6.36
N ASP A 77 -9.40 3.43 -5.04
CA ASP A 77 -10.11 4.53 -4.37
C ASP A 77 -9.74 5.88 -5.01
N THR A 78 -8.46 6.09 -5.34
CA THR A 78 -7.98 7.35 -5.96
C THR A 78 -8.57 7.57 -7.35
N ILE A 79 -8.76 6.50 -8.14
CA ILE A 79 -9.38 6.58 -9.47
C ILE A 79 -10.88 6.81 -9.35
N GLU A 80 -11.52 6.12 -8.40
CA GLU A 80 -12.94 6.24 -8.11
C GLU A 80 -13.31 7.65 -7.66
N ASP A 81 -12.53 8.21 -6.72
CA ASP A 81 -12.80 9.51 -6.09
C ASP A 81 -12.35 10.72 -6.92
N ASP A 82 -11.61 10.54 -8.02
CA ASP A 82 -11.12 11.68 -8.81
C ASP A 82 -12.27 12.38 -9.57
N PRO A 83 -12.59 13.66 -9.27
CA PRO A 83 -13.66 14.38 -9.94
C PRO A 83 -13.32 14.78 -11.39
N ASN A 84 -12.05 14.69 -11.81
CA ASN A 84 -11.60 15.10 -13.13
C ASN A 84 -11.77 13.99 -14.20
N ILE A 85 -12.04 12.74 -13.78
CA ILE A 85 -12.32 11.63 -14.69
C ILE A 85 -13.83 11.53 -14.89
N SER A 86 -14.30 11.72 -16.12
CA SER A 86 -15.71 11.53 -16.47
C SER A 86 -16.15 10.07 -16.26
N SER A 87 -17.41 9.88 -15.85
CA SER A 87 -17.97 8.54 -15.57
C SER A 87 -17.80 7.57 -16.75
N ASP A 88 -17.98 8.05 -18.00
CA ASP A 88 -17.82 7.24 -19.22
C ASP A 88 -16.42 6.63 -19.39
N LYS A 89 -15.39 7.28 -18.84
CA LYS A 89 -14.01 6.78 -18.83
C LYS A 89 -13.68 6.00 -17.56
N LYS A 90 -14.25 6.43 -16.44
CA LYS A 90 -14.00 5.84 -15.12
C LYS A 90 -14.56 4.43 -15.01
N VAL A 91 -15.82 4.22 -15.41
CA VAL A 91 -16.51 2.93 -15.26
C VAL A 91 -15.77 1.78 -15.96
N PRO A 92 -15.35 1.90 -17.25
CA PRO A 92 -14.59 0.83 -17.91
C PRO A 92 -13.26 0.51 -17.23
N VAL A 93 -12.57 1.54 -16.73
CA VAL A 93 -11.29 1.40 -16.01
C VAL A 93 -11.50 0.66 -14.69
N LEU A 94 -12.51 1.04 -13.91
CA LEU A 94 -12.83 0.37 -12.65
C LEU A 94 -13.20 -1.10 -12.91
N GLN A 95 -14.11 -1.37 -13.86
CA GLN A 95 -14.51 -2.74 -14.23
C GLN A 95 -13.35 -3.62 -14.65
N SER A 96 -12.35 -3.05 -15.34
CA SER A 96 -11.18 -3.78 -15.84
C SER A 96 -9.96 -3.68 -14.91
N TYR A 97 -10.10 -3.06 -13.74
CA TYR A 97 -8.98 -2.75 -12.85
C TYR A 97 -8.20 -3.99 -12.41
N TYR A 98 -8.89 -5.12 -12.19
CA TYR A 98 -8.24 -6.39 -11.85
C TYR A 98 -7.31 -6.94 -12.95
N GLN A 99 -7.53 -6.53 -14.20
CA GLN A 99 -6.65 -6.83 -15.33
C GLN A 99 -5.48 -5.83 -15.35
N HIS A 100 -5.77 -4.55 -15.13
CA HIS A 100 -4.76 -3.49 -15.07
C HIS A 100 -3.69 -3.69 -13.99
N ILE A 101 -4.02 -4.33 -12.86
CA ILE A 101 -3.03 -4.69 -11.83
C ILE A 101 -1.94 -5.65 -12.35
N ARG A 102 -2.25 -6.46 -13.37
CA ARG A 102 -1.29 -7.39 -13.98
C ARG A 102 -0.57 -6.80 -15.17
N ASP A 103 -1.01 -5.64 -15.64
CA ASP A 103 -0.48 -4.98 -16.82
C ASP A 103 0.55 -3.93 -16.39
N SER A 104 1.83 -4.21 -16.66
CA SER A 104 2.91 -3.28 -16.33
C SER A 104 2.94 -2.03 -17.20
N ASP A 105 2.30 -2.06 -18.38
CA ASP A 105 2.27 -0.96 -19.33
C ASP A 105 1.05 -0.05 -19.12
N TRP A 106 0.09 -0.51 -18.31
CA TRP A 106 -1.06 0.30 -17.94
C TRP A 106 -0.64 1.51 -17.10
N SER A 107 -1.12 2.68 -17.51
CA SER A 107 -0.92 3.92 -16.78
C SER A 107 -2.16 4.81 -16.86
N LEU A 108 -2.45 5.46 -15.75
CA LEU A 108 -3.47 6.49 -15.65
C LEU A 108 -2.90 7.58 -14.75
N SER A 109 -3.15 8.84 -15.11
CA SER A 109 -2.68 9.98 -14.31
C SER A 109 -3.89 10.65 -13.66
N CYS A 110 -4.08 10.39 -12.36
CA CYS A 110 -5.19 10.92 -11.57
C CYS A 110 -4.78 11.07 -10.09
N GLY A 111 -5.59 11.76 -9.28
CA GLY A 111 -5.36 12.01 -7.87
C GLY A 111 -4.55 13.28 -7.56
N ARG A 112 -4.20 13.44 -6.28
CA ARG A 112 -3.44 14.59 -5.75
C ARG A 112 -2.24 14.13 -4.93
N GLU A 113 -1.19 14.96 -4.91
CA GLU A 113 0.01 14.78 -4.06
C GLU A 113 0.58 13.34 -4.15
N ASP A 114 0.79 12.67 -3.02
CA ASP A 114 1.35 11.32 -2.98
C ASP A 114 0.44 10.26 -3.63
N PHE A 115 -0.90 10.45 -3.61
CA PHE A 115 -1.83 9.54 -4.29
C PHE A 115 -1.66 9.61 -5.81
N LYS A 116 -1.39 10.80 -6.35
CA LYS A 116 -1.04 10.94 -7.77
C LYS A 116 0.22 10.15 -8.12
N ILE A 117 1.25 10.24 -7.28
CA ILE A 117 2.49 9.50 -7.49
C ILE A 117 2.25 7.99 -7.45
N LEU A 118 1.36 7.51 -6.57
CA LEU A 118 0.96 6.10 -6.50
C LEU A 118 0.35 5.62 -7.83
N VAL A 119 -0.63 6.35 -8.38
CA VAL A 119 -1.29 5.96 -9.64
C VAL A 119 -0.34 6.12 -10.84
N ASP A 120 0.41 7.22 -10.93
CA ASP A 120 1.36 7.47 -12.03
C ASP A 120 2.45 6.39 -12.09
N LYS A 121 2.86 5.84 -10.94
CA LYS A 121 3.91 4.82 -10.83
C LYS A 121 3.37 3.44 -10.45
N PHE A 122 2.13 3.15 -10.80
CA PHE A 122 1.44 1.91 -10.43
C PHE A 122 2.09 0.64 -10.98
N HIS A 123 2.89 0.74 -12.05
CA HIS A 123 3.71 -0.37 -12.58
C HIS A 123 4.63 -1.00 -11.52
N PHE A 124 5.16 -0.24 -10.56
CA PHE A 124 5.94 -0.81 -9.45
C PHE A 124 5.08 -1.69 -8.54
N VAL A 125 3.85 -1.28 -8.26
CA VAL A 125 2.89 -2.08 -7.48
C VAL A 125 2.53 -3.36 -8.25
N SER A 126 2.31 -3.24 -9.56
CA SER A 126 2.00 -4.36 -10.45
C SER A 126 3.14 -5.39 -10.49
N MET A 127 4.40 -4.95 -10.61
CA MET A 127 5.56 -5.84 -10.54
C MET A 127 5.65 -6.59 -9.20
N ALA A 128 5.44 -5.89 -8.08
CA ALA A 128 5.42 -6.51 -6.77
C ALA A 128 4.27 -7.51 -6.62
N PHE A 129 3.09 -7.18 -7.16
CA PHE A 129 1.92 -8.06 -7.17
C PHE A 129 2.19 -9.35 -7.94
N LEU A 130 2.77 -9.27 -9.14
CA LEU A 130 3.11 -10.44 -9.95
C LEU A 130 4.17 -11.34 -9.30
N GLU A 131 5.12 -10.77 -8.55
CA GLU A 131 6.06 -11.55 -7.75
C GLU A 131 5.38 -12.28 -6.59
N LEU A 132 4.41 -11.63 -5.95
CA LEU A 132 3.62 -12.23 -4.87
C LEU A 132 2.70 -13.33 -5.39
N GLU A 133 2.04 -13.15 -6.54
CA GLU A 133 1.13 -14.14 -7.16
C GLU A 133 1.84 -15.45 -7.51
N LYS A 134 3.14 -15.40 -7.80
CA LYS A 134 3.97 -16.61 -7.97
C LYS A 134 4.19 -17.38 -6.66
N ARG A 135 4.10 -16.71 -5.51
CA ARG A 135 4.36 -17.29 -4.18
C ARG A 135 3.09 -17.69 -3.44
N PHE A 136 1.98 -17.01 -3.70
CA PHE A 136 0.69 -17.25 -3.04
C PHE A 136 -0.43 -17.34 -4.08
N SER A 137 -1.36 -18.28 -3.91
CA SER A 137 -2.58 -18.35 -4.72
C SER A 137 -3.55 -17.22 -4.34
N PHE A 138 -3.46 -16.08 -5.03
CA PHE A 138 -4.33 -14.91 -4.82
C PHE A 138 -5.67 -14.97 -5.54
N HIS A 139 -6.12 -16.16 -5.94
CA HIS A 139 -7.43 -16.33 -6.58
C HIS A 139 -8.55 -15.68 -5.76
N LEU A 140 -8.50 -15.81 -4.42
CA LEU A 140 -9.51 -15.22 -3.53
C LEU A 140 -9.47 -13.68 -3.55
N PHE A 141 -8.30 -13.07 -3.64
CA PHE A 141 -8.18 -11.61 -3.67
C PHE A 141 -8.70 -11.01 -4.97
N VAL A 142 -8.36 -11.63 -6.11
CA VAL A 142 -8.81 -11.16 -7.42
C VAL A 142 -10.32 -11.29 -7.54
N SER A 143 -10.88 -12.42 -7.06
CA SER A 143 -12.33 -12.59 -6.95
C SER A 143 -12.96 -11.55 -6.02
N ALA A 144 -12.36 -11.25 -4.86
CA ALA A 144 -12.87 -10.23 -3.94
C ALA A 144 -12.82 -8.82 -4.56
N LEU A 145 -11.78 -8.50 -5.34
CA LEU A 145 -11.65 -7.22 -6.03
C LEU A 145 -12.73 -7.05 -7.09
N SER A 146 -13.01 -8.09 -7.89
CA SER A 146 -14.11 -8.09 -8.85
C SER A 146 -15.46 -7.86 -8.16
N VAL A 147 -15.69 -8.47 -6.99
CA VAL A 147 -16.93 -8.27 -6.21
C VAL A 147 -17.01 -6.86 -5.61
N MET A 148 -15.91 -6.27 -5.15
CA MET A 148 -15.91 -4.90 -4.60
C MET A 148 -16.15 -3.83 -5.66
N VAL A 149 -15.73 -4.07 -6.91
CA VAL A 149 -15.87 -3.10 -8.00
C VAL A 149 -17.29 -3.09 -8.60
N VAL A 150 -18.00 -4.22 -8.58
CA VAL A 150 -19.35 -4.34 -9.18
C VAL A 150 -20.36 -3.32 -8.61
N PRO A 151 -20.44 -3.09 -7.28
CA PRO A 151 -21.32 -2.07 -6.70
C PRO A 151 -20.95 -0.63 -7.10
N LEU A 152 -19.69 -0.35 -7.42
CA LEU A 152 -19.19 1.00 -7.73
C LEU A 152 -19.64 1.51 -9.11
N CYS A 153 -20.14 0.62 -9.96
CA CYS A 153 -20.57 0.92 -11.33
C CYS A 153 -22.10 1.01 -11.49
N SER A 154 -22.87 0.88 -10.40
CA SER A 154 -24.35 0.92 -10.39
C SER A 154 -24.86 2.28 -9.90
#